data_AF-A0AA38IZJ4-F1
#
_entry.id   AF-A0AA38IZJ4-F1
#
_cell.length_a   1.000
_cell.length_b   1.000
_cell.length_c   1.000
_cell.angle_alpha   90.00
_cell.angle_beta   90.00
_cell.angle_gamma   90.00
#
_symmetry.space_group_name_H-M   'P 1'
#
loop_
_entity.id
_entity.type
_entity.pdbx_description
1 polymer ?
#
loop_
_entity_poly.entity_id
_entity_poly.type
_entity_poly.pdbx_seq_one_letter_code
_entity_poly.pdbx_strand_id
1 'polypeptide(L)'
;MQNTVAIIQEPWIVKSRMAELSNLNDTVVSDTTIESPRTCIYIARNIKAVLLSQVSSRNLTAVIVKCNIERGEEQLVIASGTYHREHMNHVQHWRWRTW
;
A
#
# COMPACT_ATOMS: atom_id res chain seq x y z
N MET A 1 -9.86 -9.65 18.40
CA MET A 1 -8.65 -9.41 17.58
C MET A 1 -9.06 -8.49 16.44
N GLN A 2 -8.26 -7.46 16.15
CA GLN A 2 -8.62 -6.42 15.19
C GLN A 2 -7.99 -6.75 13.83
N ASN A 3 -8.81 -7.05 12.83
CA ASN A 3 -8.36 -7.33 11.46
C ASN A 3 -8.21 -6.00 10.71
N THR A 4 -7.15 -5.26 11.02
CA THR A 4 -6.94 -3.91 10.48
C THR A 4 -5.95 -3.95 9.32
N VAL A 5 -6.32 -3.28 8.23
CA VAL A 5 -5.41 -2.92 7.13
C VAL A 5 -5.48 -1.41 6.97
N ALA A 6 -4.32 -0.76 6.89
CA ALA A 6 -4.24 0.67 6.62
C ALA A 6 -3.40 0.93 5.36
N ILE A 7 -3.94 1.77 4.49
CA ILE A 7 -3.32 2.17 3.22
C ILE A 7 -2.68 3.54 3.47
N ILE A 8 -1.36 3.62 3.34
CA ILE A 8 -0.58 4.79 3.78
C ILE A 8 0.17 5.39 2.59
N GLN A 9 0.12 6.71 2.49
CA GLN A 9 0.77 7.53 1.47
C GLN A 9 1.63 8.58 2.15
N GLU A 10 2.77 8.90 1.55
CA GLU A 10 3.79 9.81 2.07
C GLU A 10 4.18 9.50 3.53
N PRO A 11 4.56 8.23 3.85
CA PRO A 11 4.96 7.90 5.21
C PRO A 11 6.21 8.67 5.61
N TRP A 12 6.34 8.95 6.91
CA TRP A 12 7.57 9.52 7.45
C TRP A 12 8.70 8.46 7.41
N ILE A 13 9.75 8.72 6.63
CA ILE A 13 10.88 7.80 6.47
C ILE A 13 12.12 8.36 7.14
N VAL A 14 12.74 7.58 8.02
CA VAL A 14 14.03 7.88 8.67
C VAL A 14 15.00 6.75 8.38
N LYS A 15 16.18 7.08 7.81
CA LYS A 15 17.23 6.09 7.49
C LYS A 15 16.69 4.89 6.67
N SER A 16 15.89 5.18 5.65
CA SER A 16 15.26 4.18 4.77
C SER A 16 14.30 3.20 5.47
N ARG A 17 13.80 3.56 6.66
CA ARG A 17 12.76 2.82 7.38
C ARG A 17 11.58 3.73 7.65
N MET A 18 10.37 3.18 7.56
CA MET A 18 9.17 3.90 7.97
C MET A 18 9.18 4.03 9.50
N ALA A 19 9.22 5.27 9.97
CA ALA A 19 9.29 5.56 11.40
C ALA A 19 7.94 5.24 12.09
N GLU A 20 8.01 4.91 13.38
CA GLU A 20 6.88 4.78 14.33
C GLU A 20 5.86 3.64 14.10
N LEU A 21 5.68 3.13 12.88
CA LEU A 21 4.76 2.01 12.60
C LEU A 21 5.31 0.64 13.04
N SER A 22 6.62 0.54 13.29
CA SER A 22 7.31 -0.72 13.64
C SER A 22 7.21 -1.14 15.11
N ASN A 23 6.62 -0.30 15.97
CA ASN A 23 6.50 -0.56 17.41
C ASN A 23 5.25 -1.37 17.77
N LEU A 24 4.34 -1.52 16.83
CA LEU A 24 3.20 -2.43 16.93
C LEU A 24 3.65 -3.77 16.38
N ASN A 25 3.19 -4.89 16.95
CA ASN A 25 3.55 -6.27 16.57
C ASN A 25 3.08 -6.67 15.15
N ASP A 26 2.89 -5.70 14.26
CA ASP A 26 2.23 -5.77 12.97
C ASP A 26 3.24 -5.62 11.82
N THR A 27 2.76 -5.81 10.60
CA THR A 27 3.62 -5.80 9.41
C THR A 27 3.34 -4.56 8.58
N VAL A 28 4.39 -3.78 8.31
CA VAL A 28 4.36 -2.73 7.28
C VAL A 28 4.99 -3.30 6.04
N VAL A 29 4.22 -3.34 4.96
CA VAL A 29 4.63 -3.89 3.66
C VAL A 29 4.90 -2.75 2.70
N SER A 30 6.08 -2.79 2.09
CA SER A 30 6.50 -1.99 0.93
C SER A 30 7.59 -2.76 0.19
N ASP A 31 7.91 -2.36 -1.03
CA ASP A 31 9.05 -2.93 -1.74
C ASP A 31 10.37 -2.44 -1.11
N THR A 32 11.13 -3.37 -0.55
CA THR A 32 12.41 -3.10 0.13
C THR A 32 13.55 -2.77 -0.83
N THR A 33 13.39 -3.05 -2.13
CA THR A 33 14.38 -2.71 -3.15
C THR A 33 14.32 -1.24 -3.56
N ILE A 34 13.26 -0.55 -3.15
CA ILE A 34 13.00 0.84 -3.52
C ILE A 34 13.55 1.77 -2.45
N GLU A 35 14.46 2.64 -2.87
CA GLU A 35 14.94 3.71 -2.02
C GLU A 35 13.82 4.76 -1.82
N SER A 36 13.53 5.10 -0.55
CA SER A 36 12.52 6.09 -0.18
C SER A 36 11.11 5.82 -0.76
N PRO A 37 10.43 4.71 -0.37
CA PRO A 37 9.08 4.39 -0.81
C PRO A 37 8.06 5.45 -0.34
N ARG A 38 7.19 5.93 -1.22
CA ARG A 38 6.17 6.95 -0.90
C ARG A 38 4.81 6.37 -0.56
N THR A 39 4.68 5.05 -0.61
CA THR A 39 3.49 4.33 -0.20
C THR A 39 3.86 3.08 0.57
N CYS A 40 2.97 2.65 1.45
CA CYS A 40 3.07 1.36 2.11
C CYS A 40 1.67 0.88 2.54
N ILE A 41 1.60 -0.36 2.98
CA ILE A 41 0.39 -0.95 3.55
C ILE A 41 0.73 -1.53 4.91
N TYR A 42 0.05 -1.07 5.95
CA TYR A 42 0.08 -1.69 7.27
C TYR A 42 -0.96 -2.81 7.34
N ILE A 43 -0.55 -3.94 7.93
CA ILE A 43 -1.34 -5.16 8.00
C ILE A 43 -1.20 -5.75 9.39
N ALA A 44 -2.33 -5.96 10.08
CA ALA A 44 -2.37 -6.62 11.38
C ALA A 44 -1.73 -8.02 11.31
N ARG A 45 -0.97 -8.41 12.34
CA ARG A 45 -0.15 -9.64 12.36
C ARG A 45 -0.89 -10.93 11.97
N ASN A 46 -2.19 -11.02 12.29
CA ASN A 46 -2.99 -12.21 12.05
C ASN A 46 -3.49 -12.33 10.60
N ILE A 47 -3.21 -11.33 9.77
CA ILE A 47 -3.57 -11.32 8.35
C ILE A 47 -2.34 -11.72 7.54
N LYS A 48 -2.48 -12.76 6.71
CA LYS A 48 -1.43 -13.15 5.76
C LYS A 48 -1.50 -12.27 4.53
N ALA A 49 -0.37 -11.67 4.17
CA ALA A 49 -0.27 -10.86 2.97
C ALA A 49 1.03 -11.14 2.21
N VAL A 50 0.99 -10.96 0.89
CA VAL A 50 2.12 -11.14 -0.02
C VAL A 50 2.27 -9.88 -0.85
N LEU A 51 3.45 -9.27 -0.84
CA LEU A 51 3.79 -8.15 -1.70
C LEU A 51 3.79 -8.59 -3.17
N LEU A 52 3.17 -7.80 -4.03
CA LEU A 52 3.27 -7.92 -5.47
C LEU A 52 4.38 -6.99 -5.97
N SER A 53 5.63 -7.42 -5.86
CA SER A 53 6.81 -6.60 -6.21
C SER A 53 6.82 -6.20 -7.68
N GLN A 54 6.33 -7.06 -8.58
CA GLN A 54 6.29 -6.80 -10.02
C GLN A 54 5.39 -5.62 -10.44
N VAL A 55 4.47 -5.19 -9.59
CA VAL A 55 3.62 -4.01 -9.82
C VAL A 55 3.86 -2.90 -8.78
N SER A 56 4.64 -3.19 -7.74
CA SER A 56 4.97 -2.19 -6.73
C SER A 56 6.10 -1.29 -7.22
N SER A 57 6.05 -0.03 -6.84
CA SER A 57 6.98 1.01 -7.23
C SER A 57 7.10 2.04 -6.11
N ARG A 58 7.93 3.07 -6.31
CA ARG A 58 8.06 4.16 -5.34
C ARG A 58 6.73 4.84 -5.01
N ASN A 59 5.79 4.89 -5.96
CA ASN A 59 4.50 5.57 -5.78
C ASN A 59 3.31 4.60 -5.64
N LEU A 60 3.55 3.29 -5.63
CA LEU A 60 2.49 2.28 -5.59
C LEU A 60 2.96 1.06 -4.80
N THR A 61 2.21 0.65 -3.79
CA THR A 61 2.45 -0.61 -3.07
C THR A 61 1.22 -1.47 -3.22
N ALA A 62 1.37 -2.70 -3.70
CA ALA A 62 0.25 -3.64 -3.85
C ALA A 62 0.54 -4.96 -3.13
N VAL A 63 -0.48 -5.51 -2.48
CA VAL A 63 -0.40 -6.79 -1.76
C VAL A 63 -1.60 -7.66 -2.12
N ILE A 64 -1.41 -8.98 -2.10
CA ILE A 64 -2.49 -9.95 -1.99
C ILE A 64 -2.67 -10.25 -0.51
N VAL A 65 -3.86 -10.00 0.02
CA VAL A 65 -4.28 -10.40 1.35
C VAL A 65 -5.08 -11.68 1.26
N LYS A 66 -4.77 -12.65 2.12
CA LYS A 66 -5.53 -13.89 2.27
C LYS A 66 -6.49 -13.75 3.45
N CYS A 67 -7.77 -13.86 3.18
CA CYS A 67 -8.84 -13.74 4.16
C CYS A 67 -9.53 -15.10 4.33
N ASN A 68 -9.56 -15.61 5.56
CA ASN A 68 -10.44 -16.72 5.90
C ASN A 68 -11.86 -16.17 6.08
N ILE A 69 -12.78 -16.61 5.25
CA ILE A 69 -14.22 -16.37 5.37
C ILE A 69 -14.92 -17.67 5.75
N GLU A 70 -16.17 -17.60 6.21
CA GLU A 70 -16.93 -18.78 6.65
C GLU A 70 -17.05 -19.89 5.57
N ARG A 71 -16.90 -19.51 4.29
CA ARG A 71 -17.03 -20.41 3.13
C ARG A 71 -15.70 -20.84 2.49
N GLY A 72 -14.54 -20.46 3.05
CA GLY A 72 -13.22 -20.80 2.50
C GLY A 72 -12.18 -19.69 2.64
N GLU A 73 -11.14 -19.74 1.81
CA GLU A 73 -10.10 -18.70 1.73
C GLU A 73 -10.35 -17.84 0.47
N GLU A 74 -10.49 -16.52 0.66
CA GLU A 74 -10.54 -15.55 -0.43
C GLU A 74 -9.25 -14.73 -0.49
N GLN A 75 -8.92 -14.26 -1.70
CA GLN A 75 -7.78 -13.39 -1.94
C GLN A 75 -8.26 -12.01 -2.37
N LEU A 76 -7.79 -10.97 -1.67
CA LEU A 76 -8.07 -9.58 -1.99
C LEU A 76 -6.79 -8.88 -2.40
N VAL A 77 -6.81 -8.18 -3.53
CA VAL A 77 -5.71 -7.27 -3.90
C VAL A 77 -5.99 -5.89 -3.31
N ILE A 78 -5.03 -5.38 -2.54
CA ILE A 78 -5.08 -4.04 -1.94
C ILE A 78 -3.89 -3.25 -2.46
N ALA A 79 -4.10 -1.99 -2.83
CA ALA A 79 -3.04 -1.11 -3.29
C ALA A 79 -3.09 0.27 -2.61
N SER A 80 -1.92 0.79 -2.26
CA SER A 80 -1.68 2.19 -1.87
C SER A 80 -0.98 2.91 -3.01
N GLY A 81 -1.62 3.90 -3.61
CA GLY A 81 -1.06 4.72 -4.67
C GLY A 81 -0.98 6.19 -4.26
N THR A 82 0.11 6.88 -4.64
CA THR A 82 0.23 8.34 -4.57
C THR A 82 0.42 8.91 -5.98
N TYR A 83 -0.17 10.07 -6.23
CA TYR A 83 -0.06 10.76 -7.52
C TYR A 83 0.79 12.02 -7.37
N HIS A 84 1.84 12.17 -8.19
CA HIS A 84 2.67 13.37 -8.20
C HIS A 84 2.18 14.35 -9.27
N ARG A 85 1.91 15.61 -8.88
CA ARG A 85 1.30 16.65 -9.73
C ARG A 85 2.12 17.06 -10.96
N GLU A 86 3.40 16.72 -11.06
CA GLU A 86 4.26 17.15 -12.17
C GLU A 86 3.82 16.63 -13.55
N HIS A 87 2.93 15.63 -13.62
CA HIS A 87 2.34 15.15 -14.87
C HIS A 87 1.09 15.93 -15.33
N MET A 88 0.61 16.93 -14.57
CA MET A 88 -0.59 17.72 -14.95
C MET A 88 -0.37 18.67 -16.13
N ASN A 89 0.87 18.96 -16.54
CA ASN A 89 1.10 19.83 -17.70
C ASN A 89 0.69 19.19 -19.04
N HIS A 90 0.45 17.87 -19.08
CA HIS A 90 -0.03 17.16 -20.28
C HIS A 90 -1.49 16.70 -20.20
N VAL A 91 -2.17 16.84 -19.06
CA VAL A 91 -3.52 16.25 -18.85
C VAL A 91 -4.51 17.34 -18.45
N GLN A 92 -4.60 18.41 -19.23
CA GLN A 92 -5.67 19.41 -19.11
C GLN A 92 -6.95 19.07 -19.87
N HIS A 93 -7.13 17.85 -20.39
CA HIS A 93 -8.25 17.54 -21.30
C HIS A 93 -9.27 16.48 -20.85
N TRP A 94 -9.14 15.89 -19.68
CA TRP A 94 -10.18 15.00 -19.17
C TRP A 94 -11.13 15.76 -18.24
N ARG A 95 -12.07 16.49 -18.86
CA ARG A 95 -13.30 16.94 -18.20
C ARG A 95 -14.11 15.70 -17.83
N TRP A 96 -14.35 15.51 -16.53
CA TRP A 96 -15.32 14.55 -16.03
C TRP A 96 -16.70 14.86 -16.63
N ARG A 97 -17.23 13.95 -17.45
CA ARG A 97 -18.66 13.90 -17.74
C ARG A 97 -19.33 13.10 -16.63
N THR A 98 -20.03 13.78 -15.75
CA THR A 98 -21.05 13.17 -14.89
C THR A 98 -22.25 12.80 -15.76
N TRP A 99 -22.74 11.57 -15.58
CA TRP A 99 -24.01 11.09 -16.14
C TRP A 99 -25.18 11.85 -15.55
#